data_AF-A0ABD1WJ81-F1
#
_entry.id   AF-A0ABD1WJ81-F1
#
_cell.length_a   1.000
_cell.length_b   1.000
_cell.length_c   1.000
_cell.angle_alpha   90.00
_cell.angle_beta   90.00
_cell.angle_gamma   90.00
#
_symmetry.space_group_name_H-M   'P 1'
#
loop_
_entity.id
_entity.type
_entity.pdbx_description
1 polymer ?
#
loop_
_entity_poly.entity_id
_entity_poly.type
_entity_poly.pdbx_seq_one_letter_code
_entity_poly.pdbx_strand_id
1 'polypeptide(L)'
;MSFLPKTQNPFVGTKIFLRQPATADSVVTLHDRFEILSLSGSFLSPSVPPGATSLTIYLAYGQGQVVGGNVVGALIASGPVIIIAASFTNVAYERLPLDEEETL
;
A
#
# COMPACT_ATOMS: atom_id res chain seq x y z
N MET A 1 -11.98 -29.25 22.80
CA MET A 1 -12.60 -27.99 22.34
C MET A 1 -12.40 -26.97 23.45
N SER A 2 -11.38 -26.14 23.32
CA SER A 2 -11.13 -25.01 24.22
C SER A 2 -10.69 -23.85 23.35
N PHE A 3 -11.64 -22.93 23.12
CA PHE A 3 -11.35 -21.64 22.53
C PHE A 3 -10.74 -20.78 23.63
N LEU A 4 -9.42 -20.62 23.59
CA LEU A 4 -8.79 -19.50 24.31
C LEU A 4 -9.29 -18.21 23.63
N PRO A 5 -9.94 -17.29 24.34
CA PRO A 5 -10.25 -15.99 23.80
C PRO A 5 -8.92 -15.29 23.56
N LYS A 6 -8.50 -15.15 22.30
CA LYS A 6 -7.48 -14.16 21.96
C LYS A 6 -8.08 -12.82 22.36
N THR A 7 -7.56 -12.30 23.45
CA THR A 7 -7.82 -10.95 23.94
C THR A 7 -7.81 -10.00 22.76
N GLN A 8 -8.99 -9.46 22.46
CA GLN A 8 -9.19 -8.21 21.75
C GLN A 8 -8.15 -7.21 22.28
N ASN A 9 -7.15 -6.84 21.47
CA ASN A 9 -6.39 -5.63 21.78
C ASN A 9 -7.31 -4.45 21.44
N PRO A 10 -7.81 -3.67 22.42
CA PRO A 10 -8.87 -2.71 22.13
C PRO A 10 -8.37 -1.41 21.47
N PHE A 11 -7.06 -1.20 21.30
CA PHE A 11 -6.49 0.05 20.77
C PHE A 11 -5.19 -0.13 19.98
N VAL A 12 -5.08 -1.14 19.10
CA VAL A 12 -4.00 -1.09 18.10
C VAL A 12 -4.40 -0.03 17.07
N GLY A 13 -3.88 1.19 17.22
CA GLY A 13 -4.04 2.23 16.21
C GLY A 13 -3.72 1.67 14.82
N THR A 14 -4.51 2.05 13.82
CA THR A 14 -4.29 1.63 12.43
C THR A 14 -2.87 2.03 12.03
N LYS A 15 -2.02 1.05 11.73
CA LYS A 15 -0.67 1.30 11.22
C LYS A 15 -0.65 1.12 9.72
N ILE A 16 -0.06 2.08 9.02
CA ILE A 16 0.14 2.01 7.58
C ILE A 16 1.65 2.07 7.32
N PHE A 17 2.16 1.14 6.54
CA PHE A 17 3.57 1.10 6.16
C PHE A 17 3.68 1.57 4.72
N LEU A 18 4.43 2.64 4.48
CA LEU A 18 4.63 3.23 3.16
C LEU A 18 6.11 3.20 2.79
N ARG A 19 6.44 2.60 1.65
CA ARG A 19 7.76 2.75 1.04
C ARG A 19 7.81 4.08 0.27
N GLN A 20 8.70 4.97 0.70
CA GLN A 20 8.89 6.29 0.10
C GLN A 20 9.75 6.18 -1.18
N PRO A 21 9.47 6.99 -2.22
CA PRO A 21 10.29 6.99 -3.45
C PRO A 21 11.71 7.53 -3.24
N ALA A 22 11.89 8.43 -2.26
CA ALA A 22 13.12 9.18 -2.07
C ALA A 22 14.30 8.34 -1.52
N THR A 23 14.07 7.09 -1.15
CA THR A 23 15.13 6.15 -0.74
C THR A 23 14.63 4.74 -0.94
N ALA A 24 15.34 3.92 -1.74
CA ALA A 24 14.88 2.61 -2.19
C ALA A 24 14.43 1.65 -1.06
N ASP A 25 14.88 1.88 0.18
CA ASP A 25 14.55 1.08 1.36
C ASP A 25 13.88 1.85 2.52
N SER A 26 13.47 3.11 2.33
CA SER A 26 12.84 3.86 3.43
C SER A 26 11.35 3.50 3.55
N VAL A 27 11.02 2.73 4.59
CA VAL A 27 9.64 2.46 5.00
C VAL A 27 9.25 3.39 6.15
N VAL A 28 8.28 4.24 5.91
CA VAL A 28 7.65 5.09 6.92
C VAL A 28 6.49 4.34 7.55
N THR A 29 6.44 4.32 8.88
CA THR A 29 5.28 3.83 9.63
C THR A 29 4.42 5.02 10.04
N LEU A 30 3.19 5.03 9.56
CA LEU A 30 2.18 6.01 9.93
C LEU A 30 1.25 5.42 10.97
N HIS A 31 0.94 6.24 11.97
CA HIS A 31 0.01 5.93 13.05
C HIS A 31 -1.18 6.87 12.96
N ASP A 32 -2.31 6.45 13.52
CA ASP A 32 -3.59 7.19 13.55
C ASP A 32 -4.45 7.00 12.31
N ARG A 33 -5.47 7.84 12.20
CA ARG A 33 -6.48 7.82 11.15
C ARG A 33 -6.13 8.87 10.11
N PHE A 34 -6.12 8.44 8.86
CA PHE A 34 -5.89 9.29 7.70
C PHE A 34 -7.11 9.28 6.79
N GLU A 35 -7.24 10.32 5.97
CA GLU A 35 -8.20 10.33 4.87
C GLU A 35 -7.52 9.88 3.59
N ILE A 36 -8.14 8.95 2.87
CA ILE A 36 -7.64 8.49 1.57
C ILE A 36 -7.98 9.58 0.55
N LEU A 37 -6.94 10.23 0.01
CA LEU A 37 -7.10 11.21 -1.07
C LEU A 37 -7.09 10.53 -2.43
N SER A 38 -6.18 9.59 -2.62
CA SER A 38 -6.09 8.80 -3.84
C SER A 38 -5.49 7.43 -3.59
N LEU A 39 -5.91 6.49 -4.42
CA LEU A 39 -5.44 5.12 -4.43
C LEU A 39 -5.27 4.69 -5.90
N SER A 40 -4.07 4.25 -6.26
CA SER A 40 -3.77 3.80 -7.62
C SER A 40 -2.82 2.62 -7.60
N GLY A 41 -2.98 1.67 -8.50
CA GLY A 41 -2.15 0.48 -8.51
C GLY A 41 -2.69 -0.62 -9.40
N SER A 42 -1.98 -1.73 -9.41
CA SER A 42 -2.40 -2.94 -10.10
C SER A 42 -2.10 -4.17 -9.26
N PHE A 43 -2.97 -5.18 -9.39
CA PHE A 43 -2.81 -6.49 -8.80
C PHE A 43 -2.69 -7.50 -9.92
N LEU A 44 -1.54 -8.16 -9.97
CA LEU A 44 -1.19 -9.10 -11.03
C LEU A 44 -1.16 -10.54 -10.49
N SER A 45 -1.36 -11.51 -11.38
CA SER A 45 -1.31 -12.93 -11.00
C SER A 45 0.04 -13.31 -10.39
N PRO A 46 0.10 -14.31 -9.50
CA PRO A 46 1.35 -14.78 -8.88
C PRO A 46 2.45 -15.21 -9.86
N SER A 47 2.11 -15.47 -11.13
CA SER A 47 3.05 -15.82 -12.20
C SER A 47 3.99 -14.66 -12.61
N VAL A 48 3.69 -13.43 -12.18
CA VAL A 48 4.46 -12.22 -12.51
C VAL A 48 5.55 -11.99 -11.45
N PRO A 49 6.75 -11.45 -11.80
CA PRO A 49 7.82 -11.23 -10.83
C PRO A 49 7.40 -10.47 -9.56
N PRO A 50 8.04 -10.77 -8.40
CA PRO A 50 7.82 -10.03 -7.17
C PRO A 50 8.01 -8.52 -7.38
N GLY A 51 7.08 -7.72 -6.84
CA GLY A 51 7.10 -6.26 -6.97
C GLY A 51 6.40 -5.69 -8.22
N ALA A 52 5.88 -6.53 -9.11
CA ALA A 52 5.04 -6.09 -10.23
C ALA A 52 3.63 -5.66 -9.79
N THR A 53 3.12 -6.25 -8.70
CA THR A 53 1.94 -5.75 -8.00
C THR A 53 2.37 -4.61 -7.09
N SER A 54 1.72 -3.46 -7.21
CA SER A 54 1.97 -2.30 -6.37
C SER A 54 0.69 -1.50 -6.18
N LEU A 55 0.58 -0.87 -5.01
CA LEU A 55 -0.50 0.03 -4.66
C LEU A 55 0.12 1.28 -4.08
N THR A 56 -0.05 2.41 -4.77
CA THR A 56 0.32 3.73 -4.29
C THR A 56 -0.90 4.37 -3.63
N ILE A 57 -0.67 4.97 -2.47
CA ILE A 57 -1.71 5.69 -1.73
C ILE A 57 -1.21 7.09 -1.38
N TYR A 58 -2.11 8.06 -1.42
CA TYR A 58 -1.90 9.39 -0.85
C TYR A 58 -2.94 9.63 0.24
N LEU A 59 -2.45 10.04 1.40
CA LEU A 59 -3.19 10.18 2.64
C LEU A 59 -3.11 11.62 3.10
N ALA A 60 -4.26 12.23 3.40
CA ALA A 60 -4.29 13.48 4.14
C ALA A 60 -4.12 13.21 5.64
N TYR A 61 -3.30 14.06 6.24
CA TYR A 61 -3.18 14.24 7.67
C TYR A 61 -3.65 15.67 8.04
N GLY A 62 -3.90 15.93 9.32
CA GLY A 62 -4.32 17.25 9.78
C GLY A 62 -3.40 18.38 9.29
N GLN A 63 -3.92 19.61 9.24
CA GLN A 63 -3.18 20.81 8.81
C GLN A 63 -2.75 20.83 7.33
N GLY A 64 -3.53 20.19 6.44
CA GLY A 64 -3.27 20.22 4.99
C GLY A 64 -2.03 19.44 4.55
N GLN A 65 -1.54 18.55 5.41
CA GLN A 65 -0.40 17.69 5.12
C GLN A 65 -0.85 16.48 4.29
N VAL A 66 -0.02 16.09 3.31
CA VAL A 66 -0.23 14.89 2.50
C VAL A 66 1.01 14.03 2.57
N VAL A 67 0.83 12.74 2.82
CA VAL A 67 1.88 11.72 2.77
C VAL A 67 1.48 10.66 1.76
N GLY A 68 2.41 10.25 0.91
CA GLY A 68 2.14 9.23 -0.10
C GLY A 68 3.30 8.28 -0.30
N GLY A 69 3.01 7.11 -0.85
CA GLY A 69 4.00 6.09 -1.12
C GLY A 69 3.38 4.75 -1.51
N ASN A 70 4.23 3.76 -1.75
CA ASN A 70 3.78 2.40 -2.03
C ASN A 70 3.39 1.73 -0.70
N VAL A 71 2.20 1.15 -0.65
CA VAL A 71 1.72 0.38 0.49
C VAL A 71 2.58 -0.87 0.67
N VAL A 72 3.05 -1.11 1.89
CA VAL A 72 3.73 -2.33 2.31
C VAL A 72 2.80 -3.13 3.20
N GLY A 73 2.49 -4.36 2.79
CA GLY A 73 1.60 -5.24 3.53
C GLY A 73 0.13 -4.84 3.44
N ALA A 74 -0.63 -5.09 4.51
CA ALA A 74 -2.08 -4.87 4.53
C ALA A 74 -2.43 -3.39 4.73
N LEU A 75 -3.37 -2.88 3.94
CA LEU A 75 -4.03 -1.60 4.17
C LEU A 75 -5.42 -1.87 4.75
N ILE A 76 -5.64 -1.45 5.99
CA ILE A 76 -6.89 -1.71 6.72
C ILE A 76 -7.60 -0.38 6.93
N ALA A 77 -8.80 -0.25 6.36
CA ALA A 77 -9.64 0.93 6.59
C ALA A 77 -10.31 0.88 7.97
N SER A 78 -10.46 2.04 8.60
CA SER A 78 -11.17 2.17 9.89
C SER A 78 -12.70 2.12 9.76
N GLY A 79 -13.22 2.09 8.54
CA GLY A 79 -14.65 2.02 8.23
C GLY A 79 -14.90 1.62 6.79
N PRO A 80 -16.16 1.66 6.32
CA PRO A 80 -16.51 1.30 4.94
C PRO A 80 -15.77 2.17 3.91
N VAL A 81 -15.20 1.53 2.89
CA VAL A 81 -14.57 2.18 1.73
C VAL A 81 -15.16 1.59 0.47
N ILE A 82 -15.51 2.46 -0.49
CA ILE A 82 -15.93 2.05 -1.82
C ILE A 82 -14.68 2.06 -2.71
N ILE A 83 -14.37 0.90 -3.30
CA ILE A 83 -13.30 0.77 -4.29
C ILE A 83 -13.96 0.49 -5.63
N ILE A 84 -13.58 1.27 -6.64
CA ILE A 84 -13.92 1.01 -8.04
C ILE A 84 -12.65 0.49 -8.70
N ALA A 85 -12.70 -0.72 -9.25
CA ALA A 85 -11.58 -1.35 -9.92
C ALA A 85 -12.04 -1.96 -11.25
N ALA A 86 -11.10 -2.05 -12.20
CA ALA A 86 -11.30 -2.75 -13.46
C ALA A 86 -10.45 -4.03 -13.46
N SER A 87 -10.99 -5.10 -14.02
CA SER A 87 -10.27 -6.35 -14.23
C SER A 87 -10.18 -6.66 -15.72
N PHE A 88 -9.06 -7.26 -16.10
CA PHE A 88 -8.76 -7.63 -17.48
C PHE A 88 -8.39 -9.12 -17.50
N THR A 89 -8.92 -9.88 -18.46
CA THR A 89 -8.81 -11.35 -18.49
C THR A 89 -7.55 -11.87 -19.17
N ASN A 90 -6.91 -11.07 -20.02
CA ASN A 90 -5.72 -11.45 -20.77
C ASN A 90 -4.60 -10.41 -20.58
N VAL A 91 -4.08 -10.33 -19.36
CA VAL A 91 -3.03 -9.37 -19.01
C VAL A 91 -1.66 -9.99 -19.25
N ALA A 92 -0.86 -9.35 -20.09
CA ALA A 92 0.58 -9.57 -20.15
C ALA A 92 1.28 -8.51 -19.29
N TYR A 93 2.27 -8.94 -18.51
CA TYR A 93 3.17 -8.02 -17.82
C TYR A 93 4.52 -8.05 -18.53
N GLU A 94 4.99 -6.87 -18.94
CA GLU A 94 6.32 -6.67 -19.49
C GLU A 94 6.98 -5.54 -18.70
N ARG A 95 8.10 -5.85 -18.03
CA ARG A 95 8.94 -4.82 -17.42
C ARG A 95 9.97 -4.41 -18.45
N LEU A 96 9.79 -3.22 -19.02
CA LEU A 96 10.80 -2.65 -19.89
C LEU A 96 12.10 -2.43 -19.11
N PRO A 97 13.28 -2.59 -19.74
CA PRO A 97 14.53 -2.18 -19.15
C PRO A 97 14.41 -0.72 -18.71
N LEU A 98 14.77 -0.46 -17.46
CA LEU A 98 15.05 0.92 -17.06
C LEU A 98 16.45 1.20 -17.59
N ASP A 99 16.66 2.35 -18.23
CA ASP A 99 18.02 2.86 -18.41
C ASP A 99 18.65 2.84 -17.02
N GLU A 100 19.79 2.17 -16.87
CA GLU A 100 20.51 2.17 -15.60
C GLU A 100 20.73 3.66 -15.26
N GLU A 101 20.06 4.12 -14.21
CA GLU A 101 20.27 5.45 -13.66
C GLU A 101 21.76 5.52 -13.40
N GLU A 102 22.47 6.26 -14.26
CA GLU A 102 23.93 6.32 -14.30
C GLU A 102 24.38 6.78 -12.90
N THR A 103 24.75 5.81 -12.05
CA THR A 103 25.37 6.08 -10.75
C THR A 103 26.75 6.64 -11.05
N LEU A 104 26.79 7.95 -11.34
CA LEU A 104 27.97 8.80 -11.21
C LEU A 104 28.15 9.21 -9.76
#